data_AF-A0A1I2ESD6-F1
#
_entry.id   AF-A0A1I2ESD6-F1
#
_cell.length_a   1.000
_cell.length_b   1.000
_cell.length_c   1.000
_cell.angle_alpha   90.00
_cell.angle_beta   90.00
_cell.angle_gamma   90.00
#
_symmetry.space_group_name_H-M   'P 1'
#
loop_
_entity.id
_entity.type
_entity.pdbx_description
1 polymer ?
#
loop_
_entity_poly.entity_id
_entity_poly.type
_entity_poly.pdbx_seq_one_letter_code
_entity_poly.pdbx_strand_id
1 'polypeptide(L)' 'MRPSTDRMITRVKSIYFYIKEKGTVTTKELVDEFGTTQRTIQRDLNVLEYNELVHSPVRGKWSVTRKKVKVS' A
#
# COMPACT_ATOMS: atom_id res chain seq x y z
N MET A 1 9.44 -8.35 17.14
CA MET A 1 9.45 -8.88 15.76
C MET A 1 10.88 -8.77 15.22
N ARG A 2 11.23 -9.46 14.14
CA ARG A 2 12.57 -9.27 13.54
C ARG A 2 12.63 -7.85 12.95
N PRO A 3 13.75 -7.10 13.07
CA PRO A 3 13.83 -5.71 12.62
C PRO A 3 13.45 -5.48 11.15
N SER A 4 13.72 -6.46 10.29
CA SER A 4 13.33 -6.44 8.87
C SER A 4 11.82 -6.55 8.65
N THR A 5 11.13 -7.33 9.50
CA THR A 5 9.67 -7.48 9.48
C THR A 5 8.99 -6.19 9.92
N ASP A 6 9.51 -5.52 10.96
CA ASP A 6 8.94 -4.27 11.45
C ASP A 6 9.01 -3.16 10.40
N ARG A 7 10.16 -3.01 9.73
CA ARG A 7 10.32 -2.03 8.64
C ARG A 7 9.35 -2.28 7.48
N MET A 8 9.14 -3.54 7.10
CA MET A 8 8.19 -3.91 6.06
C MET A 8 6.75 -3.57 6.47
N ILE A 9 6.35 -3.93 7.69
CA ILE A 9 4.99 -3.66 8.19
C ILE A 9 4.73 -2.15 8.24
N THR A 10 5.68 -1.37 8.74
CA THR A 10 5.58 0.09 8.75
C THR A 10 5.38 0.63 7.34
N ARG A 11 6.16 0.17 6.36
CA ARG A 11 6.01 0.60 4.96
C ARG A 11 4.65 0.24 4.37
N VAL A 12 4.16 -0.99 4.59
CA VAL A 12 2.83 -1.42 4.15
C VAL A 12 1.72 -0.53 4.72
N LYS A 13 1.79 -0.19 6.02
CA LYS A 13 0.84 0.74 6.65
C LYS A 13 0.93 2.14 6.03
N SER A 14 2.13 2.67 5.83
CA SER A 14 2.34 3.99 5.24
C SER A 14 1.78 4.06 3.81
N ILE A 15 1.98 3.03 2.98
CA ILE A 15 1.38 2.95 1.64
C ILE A 15 -0.14 3.01 1.71
N TYR A 16 -0.76 2.24 2.62
CA TYR A 16 -2.22 2.28 2.79
C TYR A 16 -2.72 3.68 3.16
N PHE A 17 -2.08 4.35 4.13
CA PHE A 17 -2.48 5.70 4.53
C PHE A 17 -2.29 6.72 3.41
N TYR A 18 -1.22 6.61 2.63
CA TYR A 18 -0.99 7.45 1.47
C TYR A 18 -2.11 7.31 0.43
N ILE A 19 -2.48 6.08 0.07
CA ILE A 19 -3.60 5.82 -0.85
C ILE A 19 -4.90 6.37 -0.26
N LYS A 20 -5.14 6.17 1.04
CA LYS A 20 -6.33 6.67 1.72
C LYS A 20 -6.45 8.19 1.66
N GLU A 21 -5.35 8.91 1.80
CA GLU A 21 -5.30 10.37 1.78
C GLU A 21 -5.40 10.94 0.36
N LYS A 22 -4.67 10.35 -0.61
CA LYS A 22 -4.63 10.80 -2.01
C LYS A 22 -5.82 10.29 -2.85
N GLY A 23 -6.50 9.25 -2.40
CA GLY A 23 -7.57 8.58 -3.13
C GLY A 23 -7.05 7.49 -4.07
N THR A 24 -7.06 7.76 -5.39
CA THR A 24 -6.58 6.79 -6.38
C THR A 24 -5.18 7.18 -6.84
N VAL A 25 -4.23 6.28 -6.70
CA VAL A 25 -2.82 6.50 -7.07
C VAL A 25 -2.33 5.46 -8.07
N THR A 26 -1.19 5.72 -8.69
CA THR A 26 -0.50 4.80 -9.60
C THR A 26 0.64 4.08 -8.89
N THR A 27 1.04 2.91 -9.42
CA THR A 27 2.24 2.22 -8.94
C THR A 27 3.50 3.07 -9.07
N LYS A 28 3.58 3.96 -10.08
CA LYS A 28 4.71 4.87 -10.26
C LYS A 28 4.78 5.93 -9.16
N GLU A 29 3.65 6.57 -8.84
CA GLU A 29 3.59 7.54 -7.73
C GLU A 29 4.05 6.92 -6.41
N LEU A 30 3.66 5.67 -6.13
CA LEU A 30 4.12 4.95 -4.95
C LEU A 30 5.62 4.63 -4.99
N VAL A 31 6.18 4.32 -6.16
CA VAL A 31 7.64 4.11 -6.32
C VAL A 31 8.39 5.40 -6.01
N ASP A 32 7.93 6.52 -6.58
CA ASP A 32 8.55 7.83 -6.45
C ASP A 32 8.45 8.36 -5.01
N GLU A 33 7.27 8.24 -4.37
CA GLU A 33 7.02 8.68 -2.99
C GLU A 33 7.83 7.88 -1.96
N PHE A 34 7.88 6.55 -2.09
CA PHE A 34 8.50 5.68 -1.08
C PHE A 34 9.96 5.35 -1.39
N GLY A 35 10.53 5.87 -2.48
CA GLY A 35 11.92 5.68 -2.87
C GLY A 35 12.33 4.20 -2.98
N THR A 36 11.42 3.34 -3.46
CA THR A 36 11.65 1.88 -3.52
C THR A 36 11.26 1.30 -4.87
N THR A 37 11.66 0.05 -5.11
CA THR A 37 11.43 -0.58 -6.42
C THR A 37 9.95 -0.89 -6.65
N GLN A 38 9.54 -0.91 -7.92
CA GLN A 38 8.19 -1.36 -8.32
C GLN A 38 7.87 -2.75 -7.78
N ARG A 39 8.85 -3.66 -7.71
CA ARG A 39 8.68 -5.02 -7.17
C ARG A 39 8.35 -4.99 -5.68
N THR A 40 8.96 -4.08 -4.92
CA THR A 40 8.68 -3.89 -3.49
C THR A 40 7.27 -3.33 -3.30
N ILE A 41 6.93 -2.26 -4.02
CA ILE A 41 5.57 -1.67 -3.98
C ILE A 41 4.51 -2.71 -4.33
N GLN A 42 4.71 -3.50 -5.39
CA GLN A 42 3.74 -4.52 -5.77
C GLN A 42 3.56 -5.59 -4.69
N ARG A 43 4.63 -6.00 -4.00
CA ARG A 43 4.52 -6.95 -2.89
C ARG A 43 3.71 -6.37 -1.72
N ASP A 44 3.97 -5.11 -1.37
CA ASP A 44 3.26 -4.46 -0.29
C ASP A 44 1.77 -4.24 -0.65
N LEU A 45 1.48 -3.88 -1.89
CA LEU A 45 0.12 -3.78 -2.43
C LEU A 45 -0.61 -5.13 -2.41
N ASN A 46 0.07 -6.22 -2.77
CA ASN A 46 -0.51 -7.55 -2.70
C ASN A 46 -0.88 -7.94 -1.26
N VAL A 47 -0.10 -7.52 -0.26
CA VAL A 47 -0.46 -7.72 1.15
C VAL A 47 -1.73 -6.93 1.51
N LEU A 48 -1.82 -5.67 1.09
CA LEU A 48 -3.01 -4.84 1.33
C LEU A 48 -4.25 -5.39 0.61
N GLU A 49 -4.10 -5.83 -0.63
CA GLU A 49 -5.17 -6.38 -1.46
C GLU A 49 -5.68 -7.72 -0.91
N TYR A 50 -4.77 -8.61 -0.51
CA TYR A 50 -5.13 -9.87 0.17
C TYR A 50 -5.95 -9.64 1.45
N ASN A 51 -5.69 -8.52 2.16
CA ASN A 51 -6.45 -8.12 3.34
C ASN A 51 -7.69 -7.26 3.02
N GLU A 52 -8.02 -7.09 1.74
CA GLU A 52 -9.15 -6.31 1.23
C GLU A 52 -9.10 -4.84 1.66
N LEU A 53 -7.90 -4.28 1.82
CA LEU A 53 -7.69 -2.88 2.21
C LEU A 53 -7.56 -1.95 1.02
N VAL A 54 -7.06 -2.47 -0.11
CA VAL A 54 -6.96 -1.77 -1.39
C VAL A 54 -7.46 -2.67 -2.51
N HIS A 55 -7.81 -2.06 -3.63
CA HIS A 55 -8.12 -2.77 -4.87
C HIS A 55 -7.59 -1.98 -6.07
N SER A 56 -7.44 -2.65 -7.21
CA SER A 56 -7.03 -2.02 -8.47
C SER A 56 -8.24 -1.76 -9.37
N PRO A 57 -8.81 -0.53 -9.41
CA PRO A 57 -9.95 -0.22 -10.30
C PRO A 57 -9.60 -0.36 -11.78
N VAL A 58 -8.35 -0.05 -12.15
CA VAL A 58 -7.77 -0.29 -13.47
C VAL A 58 -6.30 -0.66 -13.30
N ARG A 59 -5.73 -1.41 -14.25
CA ARG A 59 -4.35 -1.92 -14.15
C ARG A 59 -3.36 -0.80 -13.81
N GLY A 60 -2.62 -1.01 -12.72
CA GLY A 60 -1.56 -0.09 -12.26
C GLY A 60 -2.08 1.11 -11.46
N LYS A 61 -3.39 1.21 -11.22
CA LYS A 61 -3.97 2.17 -10.27
C LYS A 61 -4.51 1.44 -9.04
N TRP A 62 -4.49 2.12 -7.90
CA TRP A 62 -4.83 1.56 -6.60
C TRP A 62 -5.67 2.55 -5.79
N SER A 63 -6.73 2.04 -5.16
CA SER A 63 -7.65 2.79 -4.31
C SER A 63 -7.96 1.99 -3.06
N VAL A 64 -8.29 2.65 -1.95
CA VAL A 64 -8.74 1.97 -0.72
C VAL A 64 -10.15 1.39 -0.90
N THR A 65 -10.42 0.26 -0.24
CA THR A 65 -11.77 -0.29 -0.16
C THR A 65 -12.62 0.46 0.87
N ARG A 66 -13.90 0.09 0.99
CA ARG A 66 -14.81 0.61 2.04
C ARG A 66 -14.66 -0.12 3.38
N LYS A 67 -13.70 -1.04 3.52
CA LYS A 67 -13.49 -1.84 4.73
C LYS A 67 -13.13 -0.92 5.90
N LYS A 68 -13.87 -1.02 7.01
CA LYS A 68 -13.57 -0.25 8.22
C LYS A 68 -12.32 -0.84 8.88
N VAL A 69 -11.31 0.00 9.08
CA VAL A 69 -10.03 -0.37 9.72
C VAL A 69 -9.91 0.37 11.05
N LYS A 70 -9.58 -0.36 12.12
CA LYS A 70 -9.16 0.26 13.39
C LYS A 70 -7.71 0.68 13.27
N VAL A 71 -7.43 1.96 13.49
CA VAL A 71 -6.06 2.46 13.60
C VAL A 71 -5.65 2.32 15.07
N SER A 72 -4.52 1.64 15.31
CA SER A 72 -3.95 1.40 16.64
C SER A 72 -2.45 1.64 16.60
#